data_AF-A0A7V1BTJ9-F1
#
_entry.id   AF-A0A7V1BTJ9-F1
#
_cell.length_a   1.000
_cell.length_b   1.000
_cell.length_c   1.000
_cell.angle_alpha   90.00
_cell.angle_beta   90.00
_cell.angle_gamma   90.00
#
_symmetry.space_group_name_H-M   'P 1'
#
loop_
_entity.id
_entity.type
_entity.pdbx_description
1 polymer ?
#
loop_
_entity_poly.entity_id
_entity_poly.type
_entity_poly.pdbx_seq_one_letter_code
_entity_poly.pdbx_strand_id
1 'polypeptide(L)'
;LEEEEPSPENNIAVTCGPPVMIKFVLESLGKMGFRDEQIYTTLERRMKCGIGLCGRCNVGPRYVCTDGPVFSLKELGELPDEM
;
A
#
# COMPACT_ATOMS: atom_id res chain seq x y z
N LEU A 1 -8.64 -5.25 -15.08
CA LEU A 1 -7.57 -4.24 -14.95
C LEU A 1 -6.78 -4.17 -16.24
N GLU A 2 -6.10 -5.26 -16.63
CA GLU A 2 -5.35 -5.29 -17.91
C GLU A 2 -6.28 -5.10 -19.13
N GLU A 3 -7.52 -5.58 -19.08
CA GLU A 3 -8.52 -5.35 -20.16
C GLU A 3 -8.98 -3.88 -20.29
N GLU A 4 -8.96 -3.12 -19.20
CA GLU A 4 -9.41 -1.72 -19.17
C GLU A 4 -8.27 -0.74 -19.49
N GLU A 5 -7.01 -1.19 -19.38
CA GLU A 5 -5.77 -0.46 -19.67
C GLU A 5 -5.78 1.03 -19.23
N PRO A 6 -6.01 1.35 -17.94
CA PRO A 6 -5.95 2.73 -17.47
C PRO A 6 -4.56 3.33 -17.70
N SER A 7 -4.51 4.56 -18.23
CA SER A 7 -3.25 5.28 -18.46
C SER A 7 -2.62 5.76 -17.15
N PRO A 8 -1.28 5.67 -16.99
CA PRO A 8 -0.57 6.26 -15.85
C PRO A 8 -0.38 7.78 -15.98
N GLU A 9 -0.66 8.38 -17.14
CA GLU A 9 -0.51 9.83 -17.34
C GLU A 9 -1.58 10.60 -16.54
N ASN A 10 -1.12 11.52 -15.68
CA ASN A 10 -1.98 12.35 -14.82
C ASN A 10 -2.97 11.56 -13.93
N ASN A 11 -2.64 10.31 -13.60
CA ASN A 11 -3.49 9.43 -12.80
C ASN A 11 -2.75 8.86 -11.58
N ILE A 12 -3.53 8.53 -10.55
CA ILE A 12 -3.09 7.85 -9.32
C ILE A 12 -3.97 6.61 -9.16
N ALA A 13 -3.34 5.48 -8.90
CA ALA A 13 -4.03 4.23 -8.59
C ALA A 13 -4.13 4.06 -7.07
N VAL A 14 -5.33 3.76 -6.59
CA VAL A 14 -5.59 3.47 -5.18
C VAL A 14 -6.28 2.12 -5.08
N THR A 15 -5.77 1.23 -4.24
CA THR A 15 -6.37 -0.08 -4.01
C THR A 15 -6.34 -0.47 -2.54
N CYS A 16 -7.34 -1.19 -2.07
CA CYS A 16 -7.38 -1.73 -0.71
C CYS A 16 -8.07 -3.10 -0.75
N GLY A 17 -7.74 -3.97 0.19
CA GLY A 17 -8.34 -5.29 0.29
C GLY A 17 -7.39 -6.36 0.80
N PRO A 18 -7.70 -7.65 0.60
CA PRO A 18 -6.84 -8.74 1.07
C PRO A 18 -5.44 -8.68 0.45
N PRO A 19 -4.36 -9.05 1.17
CA PRO A 19 -2.99 -8.97 0.67
C PRO A 19 -2.76 -9.67 -0.67
N VAL A 20 -3.39 -10.83 -0.88
CA VAL A 20 -3.32 -11.56 -2.16
C VAL A 20 -3.93 -10.78 -3.32
N MET A 21 -5.02 -10.05 -3.07
CA MET A 21 -5.67 -9.23 -4.09
C MET A 21 -4.79 -8.02 -4.43
N ILE A 22 -4.29 -7.33 -3.40
CA ILE A 22 -3.40 -6.16 -3.57
C ILE A 22 -2.19 -6.57 -4.42
N LYS A 23 -1.53 -7.70 -4.11
CA LYS A 23 -0.38 -8.19 -4.88
C LYS A 23 -0.66 -8.26 -6.39
N PHE A 24 -1.77 -8.89 -6.81
CA PHE A 24 -2.11 -8.99 -8.23
C PHE A 24 -2.47 -7.64 -8.85
N VAL A 25 -3.13 -6.75 -8.11
CA VAL A 25 -3.42 -5.39 -8.58
C VAL A 25 -2.12 -4.61 -8.81
N LEU A 26 -1.16 -4.67 -7.88
CA LEU A 26 0.15 -4.02 -8.01
C LEU A 26 0.93 -4.56 -9.21
N GLU A 27 0.94 -5.88 -9.40
CA GLU A 27 1.58 -6.52 -10.56
C GLU A 27 0.97 -6.02 -11.89
N SER A 28 -0.36 -5.95 -12.00
CA SER A 28 -1.02 -5.43 -13.20
C SER A 28 -0.76 -3.93 -13.41
N LEU A 29 -0.80 -3.10 -12.36
CA LEU A 29 -0.49 -1.67 -12.44
C LEU A 29 0.95 -1.42 -12.91
N GLY A 30 1.91 -2.22 -12.42
CA GLY A 30 3.30 -2.16 -12.86
C GLY A 30 3.47 -2.48 -14.34
N LYS A 31 2.76 -3.50 -14.86
CA LYS A 31 2.77 -3.82 -16.31
C LYS A 31 2.21 -2.68 -17.17
N MET A 32 1.28 -1.90 -16.63
CA MET A 32 0.67 -0.73 -17.31
C MET A 32 1.51 0.55 -17.15
N GLY A 33 2.67 0.49 -16.50
CA GLY A 33 3.61 1.61 -16.41
C GLY A 33 3.30 2.63 -15.30
N PHE A 34 2.44 2.29 -14.33
CA PHE A 34 2.30 3.11 -13.12
C PHE A 34 3.61 3.07 -12.32
N ARG A 35 4.11 4.24 -11.92
CA ARG A 35 5.28 4.35 -11.03
C ARG A 35 4.89 4.10 -9.59
N ASP A 36 5.83 3.68 -8.76
CA ASP A 36 5.60 3.37 -7.33
C ASP A 36 5.03 4.57 -6.55
N GLU A 37 5.38 5.80 -6.92
CA GLU A 37 4.81 7.03 -6.32
C GLU A 37 3.35 7.29 -6.72
N GLN A 38 2.85 6.62 -7.76
CA GLN A 38 1.49 6.77 -8.27
C GLN A 38 0.54 5.69 -7.76
N ILE A 39 1.03 4.73 -6.98
CA ILE A 39 0.24 3.61 -6.50
C ILE A 39 0.16 3.70 -4.98
N TYR A 40 -1.06 3.76 -4.45
CA TYR A 40 -1.33 3.80 -3.02
C TYR A 40 -2.15 2.59 -2.59
N THR A 41 -1.79 2.02 -1.45
CA THR A 41 -2.56 0.91 -0.87
C THR A 41 -2.59 0.93 0.65
N THR A 42 -3.44 0.10 1.24
CA THR A 42 -3.56 -0.05 2.69
C THR A 42 -2.64 -1.14 3.21
N LEU A 43 -1.93 -0.85 4.29
CA LEU A 43 -1.18 -1.84 5.06
C LEU A 43 -2.04 -2.29 6.25
N GLU A 44 -2.57 -3.50 6.17
CA GLU A 44 -3.44 -4.04 7.23
C GLU A 44 -2.60 -4.61 8.39
N ARG A 45 -2.84 -4.10 9.61
CA ARG A 45 -2.22 -4.62 10.85
C ARG A 45 -3.21 -4.73 11.97
N ARG A 46 -2.91 -5.61 12.94
CA ARG A 46 -3.70 -5.72 14.17
C ARG A 46 -3.54 -4.46 15.01
N MET A 47 -4.51 -3.55 14.88
CA MET A 47 -4.63 -2.39 15.75
C MET A 47 -5.31 -2.77 17.05
N LYS A 48 -4.81 -2.22 18.17
CA LYS A 48 -5.46 -2.32 19.49
C LYS A 48 -5.82 -0.94 20.04
N CYS A 49 -4.86 -0.01 20.09
CA CYS A 49 -5.11 1.32 20.64
C CYS A 49 -5.55 2.36 19.60
N GLY A 50 -5.13 2.25 18.34
CA GLY A 50 -5.44 3.24 17.28
C GLY A 50 -4.77 4.61 17.42
N ILE A 51 -4.08 4.88 18.54
CA ILE A 51 -3.54 6.21 18.88
C ILE A 51 -2.02 6.25 19.10
N GLY A 52 -1.27 5.30 18.52
CA GLY A 52 0.20 5.28 18.62
C GLY A 52 0.78 4.85 19.99
N LEU A 53 -0.05 4.38 20.92
CA LEU A 53 0.38 4.08 22.29
C LEU A 53 0.93 2.66 22.50
N CYS A 54 0.28 1.64 21.91
CA CYS A 54 0.53 0.24 22.28
C CYS A 54 1.54 -0.49 21.38
N GLY A 55 1.94 0.12 20.26
CA GLY A 55 2.89 -0.47 19.31
C GLY A 55 2.40 -1.68 18.52
N ARG A 56 1.21 -2.25 18.74
CA ARG A 56 0.79 -3.51 18.06
C ARG A 56 0.68 -3.44 16.53
N CYS A 57 0.59 -2.24 15.98
CA CYS A 57 0.53 -2.00 14.55
C CYS A 57 1.86 -1.45 14.00
N ASN A 58 2.99 -1.65 14.70
CA ASN A 58 4.28 -1.19 14.24
C ASN A 58 4.75 -2.00 13.03
N VAL A 59 5.41 -1.34 12.09
CA VAL A 59 6.13 -1.95 10.96
C VAL A 59 7.42 -1.16 10.78
N GLY A 60 8.54 -1.78 11.10
CA GLY A 60 9.81 -1.06 11.28
C GLY A 60 9.65 0.15 12.21
N PRO A 61 10.03 1.37 11.78
CA PRO A 61 9.90 2.58 12.58
C PRO A 61 8.51 3.24 12.53
N ARG A 62 7.57 2.74 11.71
CA ARG A 62 6.26 3.34 11.48
C ARG A 62 5.16 2.67 12.30
N TYR A 63 4.17 3.43 12.71
CA TYR A 63 2.94 3.00 13.36
C TYR A 63 1.79 3.09 12.35
N VAL A 64 1.27 1.96 11.89
CA VAL A 64 0.20 1.96 10.86
C VAL A 64 -1.04 2.75 11.30
N CYS A 65 -1.35 2.81 12.60
CA CYS A 65 -2.51 3.57 13.08
C CYS A 65 -2.37 5.10 13.03
N THR A 66 -1.15 5.63 12.99
CA THR A 66 -0.90 7.09 13.02
C THR A 66 -0.12 7.59 11.81
N ASP A 67 0.80 6.79 11.29
CA ASP A 67 1.59 7.08 10.09
C ASP A 67 0.94 6.54 8.81
N GLY A 68 0.03 5.56 8.95
CA GLY A 68 -0.71 4.94 7.84
C GLY A 68 -2.22 5.18 7.95
N PRO A 69 -3.08 4.22 7.56
CA PRO A 69 -2.77 2.90 7.00
C PRO A 69 -2.45 2.93 5.50
N VAL A 70 -2.64 4.08 4.85
CA VAL A 70 -2.43 4.28 3.41
C VAL A 70 -0.99 4.72 3.16
N PHE A 71 -0.29 3.98 2.31
CA PHE A 71 1.08 4.26 1.91
C PHE A 71 1.20 4.17 0.39
N SER A 72 2.11 4.94 -0.19
CA SER A 72 2.55 4.72 -1.56
C SER A 72 3.35 3.41 -1.67
N LEU A 73 3.38 2.80 -2.85
CA LEU A 73 4.19 1.60 -3.08
C LEU A 73 5.67 1.88 -2.85
N LYS A 74 6.12 3.10 -3.11
CA LYS A 74 7.47 3.57 -2.78
C LYS A 74 7.76 3.52 -1.28
N GLU A 75 6.87 4.08 -0.46
CA GLU A 75 7.02 4.05 1.00
C GLU A 75 7.01 2.61 1.54
N LEU A 76 6.17 1.74 0.97
CA LEU A 76 6.14 0.33 1.35
C LEU A 76 7.46 -0.39 1.03
N GLY A 77 8.11 -0.06 -0.09
CA GLY A 77 9.43 -0.60 -0.45
C GLY A 77 10.57 -0.19 0.49
N GLU A 78 10.38 0.84 1.32
CA GLU A 78 11.34 1.28 2.34
C GLU A 78 11.11 0.61 3.71
N LEU A 79 9.96 -0.06 3.90
CA LEU A 79 9.63 -0.77 5.13
C LEU A 79 10.19 -2.20 5.12
N PRO A 80 10.41 -2.82 6.30
CA PRO A 80 10.80 -4.22 6.38
C PRO A 80 9.82 -5.12 5.61
N ASP A 81 10.38 -6.08 4.89
CA ASP A 81 9.61 -7.02 4.08
C ASP A 81 8.81 -7.95 4.99
N GLU A 82 7.52 -7.65 5.11
CA GLU A 82 6.56 -8.40 5.93
C GLU A 82 5.28 -8.72 5.14
N MET A 83 5.32 -8.61 3.81
CA MET A 83 4.24 -8.99 2.89
C MET A 83 4.25 -10.48 2.55
#